data_AF-A0A3S0X6X7-F1
#
_entry.id   AF-A0A3S0X6X7-F1
#
_cell.length_a   1.000
_cell.length_b   1.000
_cell.length_c   1.000
_cell.angle_alpha   90.00
_cell.angle_beta   90.00
_cell.angle_gamma   90.00
#
_symmetry.space_group_name_H-M   'P 1'
#
loop_
_entity.id
_entity.type
_entity.pdbx_description
1 polymer ?
#
loop_
_entity_poly.entity_id
_entity_poly.type
_entity_poly.pdbx_seq_one_letter_code
_entity_poly.pdbx_strand_id
1 'polypeptide(L)'
;MVRHVFEAVLCLQLGPVDLEFDTRITYQGGRFQADIEAVEVRTGQGWIPVPTLIALVEESPALFDALRDHACGRIADARCVARRL
;
A
#
# COMPACT_ATOMS: atom_id res chain seq x y z
N MET A 1 -8.81 -12.41 -9.06
CA MET A 1 -8.33 -11.24 -8.29
C MET A 1 -6.81 -11.27 -8.31
N VAL A 2 -6.16 -10.13 -8.57
CA VAL A 2 -4.68 -10.03 -8.61
C VAL A 2 -4.21 -9.41 -7.31
N ARG A 3 -3.24 -10.06 -6.65
CA ARG A 3 -2.60 -9.54 -5.45
C ARG A 3 -1.52 -8.55 -5.85
N HIS A 4 -1.50 -7.40 -5.16
CA HIS A 4 -0.58 -6.31 -5.40
C HIS A 4 0.21 -6.01 -4.13
N VAL A 5 1.45 -5.58 -4.33
CA VAL A 5 2.35 -5.09 -3.28
C VAL A 5 2.69 -3.63 -3.61
N PHE A 6 2.62 -2.79 -2.59
CA PHE A 6 3.03 -1.40 -2.60
C PHE A 6 4.03 -1.19 -1.48
N GLU A 7 5.24 -0.74 -1.81
CA GLU A 7 6.25 -0.40 -0.83
C GLU A 7 6.34 1.12 -0.74
N ALA A 8 6.24 1.66 0.47
CA ALA A 8 6.26 3.08 0.74
C ALA A 8 6.85 3.36 2.13
N VAL A 9 7.40 4.55 2.32
CA VAL A 9 7.79 5.02 3.66
C VAL A 9 6.57 5.66 4.30
N LEU A 10 6.16 5.15 5.47
CA LEU A 10 5.14 5.77 6.30
C LEU A 10 5.81 6.61 7.38
N CYS A 11 5.48 7.89 7.43
CA CYS A 11 5.87 8.79 8.51
C CYS A 11 4.73 8.84 9.53
N LEU A 12 4.99 8.39 10.75
CA LEU A 12 4.04 8.43 11.85
C LEU A 12 4.43 9.57 12.80
N GLN A 13 3.58 10.60 12.85
CA GLN A 13 3.82 11.77 13.70
C GLN A 13 3.42 11.45 15.14
N LEU A 14 4.40 11.25 16.03
CA LEU A 14 4.22 11.03 17.46
C LEU A 14 4.54 12.32 18.23
N GLY A 15 3.80 13.39 17.94
CA GLY A 15 4.01 14.70 18.57
C GLY A 15 5.28 15.39 18.04
N PRO A 16 6.30 15.69 18.88
CA PRO A 16 7.52 16.36 18.41
C PRO A 16 8.49 15.46 17.65
N VAL A 17 8.18 14.17 17.51
CA VAL A 17 9.02 13.17 16.83
C VAL A 17 8.25 12.57 15.67
N ASP A 18 8.82 12.66 14.48
CA ASP A 18 8.38 11.90 13.31
C ASP A 18 9.16 10.59 13.25
N LEU A 19 8.45 9.46 13.18
CA LEU A 19 9.06 8.15 12.96
C LEU A 19 8.78 7.68 11.54
N GLU A 20 9.83 7.35 10.81
CA GLU A 20 9.72 6.81 9.45
C GLU A 20 9.86 5.29 9.46
N PHE A 21 8.96 4.61 8.76
CA PHE A 21 8.98 3.16 8.61
C PHE A 21 8.89 2.78 7.14
N ASP A 22 9.89 2.03 6.65
CA ASP A 22 9.72 1.32 5.38
C ASP A 22 8.58 0.33 5.55
N THR A 23 7.53 0.50 4.75
CA THR A 23 6.28 -0.22 4.88
C THR A 23 5.95 -0.94 3.58
N ARG A 24 5.47 -2.17 3.71
CA ARG A 24 4.95 -2.97 2.61
C ARG A 24 3.45 -3.19 2.84
N ILE A 25 2.65 -2.76 1.87
CA ILE A 25 1.20 -2.92 1.87
C ILE A 25 0.84 -3.95 0.82
N THR A 26 0.26 -5.06 1.26
CA THR A 26 -0.31 -6.09 0.39
C THR A 26 -1.80 -5.87 0.30
N TYR A 27 -2.33 -5.77 -0.91
CA TYR A 27 -3.74 -5.52 -1.14
C TYR A 27 -4.25 -6.27 -2.37
N GLN A 28 -5.56 -6.55 -2.38
CA GLN A 28 -6.25 -7.01 -3.58
C GLN A 28 -6.79 -5.80 -4.33
N GLY A 29 -6.37 -5.66 -5.58
CA GLY A 29 -6.76 -4.53 -6.44
C GLY A 29 -8.04 -4.82 -7.21
N GLY A 30 -9.04 -3.98 -7.02
CA GLY A 30 -10.21 -3.79 -7.87
C GLY A 30 -10.21 -2.41 -8.53
N ARG A 31 -11.10 -2.18 -9.51
CA ARG A 31 -11.15 -0.92 -10.28
C ARG A 31 -11.39 0.34 -9.42
N PHE A 32 -11.97 0.17 -8.23
CA PHE A 32 -12.29 1.24 -7.27
C PHE A 32 -12.08 0.83 -5.82
N GLN A 33 -11.39 -0.28 -5.56
CA GLN A 33 -11.25 -0.86 -4.24
C GLN A 33 -9.85 -1.41 -4.08
N ALA A 34 -9.17 -1.02 -3.01
CA ALA A 34 -7.94 -1.64 -2.56
C ALA A 34 -8.26 -2.33 -1.23
N ASP A 35 -8.58 -3.62 -1.28
CA ASP A 35 -8.81 -4.40 -0.06
C ASP A 35 -7.45 -4.74 0.54
N ILE A 36 -7.05 -4.02 1.58
CA ILE A 36 -5.76 -4.19 2.23
C ILE A 36 -5.77 -5.51 3.01
N GLU A 37 -4.88 -6.43 2.65
CA GLU A 37 -4.76 -7.72 3.31
C GLU A 37 -3.74 -7.68 4.45
N ALA A 38 -2.65 -6.93 4.27
CA ALA A 38 -1.57 -6.85 5.24
C ALA A 38 -0.78 -5.55 5.09
N VAL A 39 -0.34 -5.02 6.21
CA VAL A 39 0.67 -3.96 6.28
C VAL A 39 1.83 -4.51 7.11
N GLU A 40 3.04 -4.46 6.55
CA GLU A 40 4.27 -4.92 7.20
C GLU A 40 5.26 -3.76 7.30
N VAL A 41 5.99 -3.65 8.40
CA VAL A 41 7.08 -2.68 8.56
C VAL A 41 8.44 -3.37 8.55
N ARG A 42 9.44 -2.71 7.98
CA ARG A 42 10.82 -3.17 8.02
C ARG A 42 11.40 -2.89 9.40
N THR A 43 11.97 -3.92 9.99
CA THR A 43 12.76 -3.85 11.22
C THR A 43 14.11 -4.52 11.00
N GLY A 44 15.02 -4.40 11.99
CA GLY A 44 16.28 -5.15 11.98
C GLY A 44 16.11 -6.67 11.94
N GLN A 45 14.93 -7.19 12.30
CA GLN A 45 14.60 -8.62 12.29
C GLN A 45 13.92 -9.06 10.98
N GLY A 46 13.58 -8.14 10.09
CA GLY A 46 12.86 -8.43 8.86
C GLY A 46 11.56 -7.64 8.71
N TRP A 47 10.66 -8.12 7.86
CA TRP A 47 9.32 -7.57 7.70
C TRP A 47 8.41 -8.13 8.79
N ILE A 48 7.79 -7.24 9.57
CA ILE A 48 6.89 -7.62 10.66
C ILE A 48 5.49 -7.09 10.33
N PRO A 49 4.44 -7.94 10.36
CA PRO A 49 3.07 -7.49 10.14
C PRO A 49 2.60 -6.60 11.29
N VAL A 50 2.00 -5.46 10.96
CA VAL A 50 1.45 -4.49 11.91
C VAL A 50 -0.02 -4.23 11.57
N PRO A 51 -0.95 -5.04 12.09
CA PRO A 51 -2.38 -4.93 11.76
C PRO A 51 -2.99 -3.57 12.11
N THR A 52 -2.47 -2.89 13.13
CA THR A 52 -2.94 -1.56 13.53
C THR A 52 -2.66 -0.49 12.48
N LEU A 53 -1.68 -0.70 11.60
CA LEU A 53 -1.43 0.21 10.46
C LEU A 53 -2.47 0.04 9.34
N ILE A 54 -3.21 -1.09 9.28
CA ILE A 54 -4.26 -1.26 8.26
C ILE A 54 -5.33 -0.19 8.46
N ALA A 55 -5.84 -0.03 9.68
CA ALA A 55 -6.83 0.99 10.00
C ALA A 55 -6.31 2.42 9.70
N LEU A 56 -5.04 2.71 10.01
CA LEU A 56 -4.44 4.02 9.73
C LEU A 56 -4.30 4.29 8.23
N VAL A 57 -4.04 3.26 7.41
CA VAL A 57 -4.01 3.40 5.96
C VAL A 57 -5.41 3.62 5.40
N GLU A 58 -6.42 2.91 5.93
CA GLU A 58 -7.82 3.09 5.53
C GLU A 58 -8.38 4.47 5.93
N GLU A 59 -7.96 5.00 7.07
CA GLU A 59 -8.36 6.32 7.57
C GLU A 59 -7.60 7.49 6.93
N SER A 60 -6.57 7.21 6.12
CA SER A 60 -5.75 8.23 5.45
C SER A 60 -6.12 8.37 3.96
N PRO A 61 -6.86 9.43 3.57
CA PRO A 61 -7.28 9.62 2.18
C PRO A 61 -6.09 9.74 1.22
N ALA A 62 -4.99 10.35 1.66
CA ALA A 62 -3.79 10.52 0.85
C ALA A 62 -3.08 9.18 0.55
N LEU A 63 -3.01 8.28 1.54
CA LEU A 63 -2.44 6.94 1.35
C LEU A 63 -3.36 6.07 0.50
N PHE A 64 -4.68 6.17 0.71
CA PHE A 64 -5.66 5.48 -0.11
C PHE A 64 -5.60 5.95 -1.58
N ASP A 65 -5.48 7.25 -1.82
CA ASP A 65 -5.31 7.81 -3.17
C ASP A 65 -4.01 7.33 -3.82
N ALA A 66 -2.90 7.27 -3.08
CA ALA A 66 -1.62 6.73 -3.59
C ALA A 66 -1.70 5.23 -3.92
N LEU A 67 -2.37 4.43 -3.09
CA LEU A 67 -2.63 3.01 -3.35
C LEU A 67 -3.51 2.82 -4.58
N ARG A 68 -4.55 3.65 -4.72
CA ARG A 68 -5.43 3.66 -5.89
C ARG A 68 -4.67 4.04 -7.16
N ASP A 69 -3.83 5.07 -7.11
CA ASP A 69 -3.04 5.51 -8.27
C ASP A 69 -2.02 4.46 -8.69
N HIS A 70 -1.37 3.78 -7.74
CA HIS A 70 -0.51 2.63 -8.02
C HIS A 70 -1.28 1.47 -8.65
N ALA A 71 -2.45 1.14 -8.11
CA ALA A 71 -3.32 0.10 -8.68
C ALA A 71 -3.77 0.46 -10.10
N CYS A 72 -4.20 1.70 -10.33
CA CYS A 72 -4.63 2.23 -11.62
C CYS A 72 -3.49 2.26 -12.64
N GLY A 73 -2.28 2.66 -12.24
CA GLY A 73 -1.08 2.62 -13.08
C GLY A 73 -0.78 1.20 -13.56
N ARG A 74 -0.86 0.21 -12.66
CA ARG A 74 -0.66 -1.20 -13.04
C ARG A 74 -1.81 -1.79 -13.85
N ILE A 75 -3.05 -1.38 -13.63
CA ILE A 75 -4.20 -1.77 -14.47
C ILE A 75 -4.05 -1.14 -15.86
N ALA A 76 -3.55 0.09 -15.97
CA ALA A 76 -3.26 0.75 -17.23
C ALA A 76 -2.14 0.03 -17.99
N ASP A 77 -1.06 -0.36 -17.31
CA ASP A 77 0.02 -1.17 -17.88
C ASP A 77 -0.46 -2.56 -18.31
N ALA A 78 -1.24 -3.24 -17.47
CA ALA A 78 -1.83 -4.54 -17.81
C ALA A 78 -2.79 -4.44 -19.01
N ARG A 79 -3.58 -3.37 -19.12
CA ARG A 79 -4.41 -3.08 -20.30
C ARG A 79 -3.58 -2.74 -21.53
N CYS A 80 -2.45 -2.05 -21.36
CA CYS A 80 -1.52 -1.73 -22.44
C CYS A 80 -0.86 -3.00 -23.00
N VAL A 81 -0.48 -3.94 -22.13
CA VAL A 81 0.00 -5.27 -22.51
C VAL A 81 -1.11 -6.11 -23.14
N ALA A 82 -2.31 -6.13 -22.57
CA ALA A 82 -3.45 -6.91 -23.09
C ALA A 82 -4.01 -6.40 -24.42
N ARG A 83 -3.78 -5.13 -24.80
CA ARG A 83 -4.12 -4.59 -26.13
C ARG A 83 -3.05 -4.85 -27.19
N ARG A 84 -1.86 -5.28 -26.78
CA ARG A 84 -0.72 -5.60 -27.67
C ARG A 84 -0.57 -7.10 -27.91
N LEU A 85 -1.38 -7.94 -27.27
CA LEU A 85 -1.55 -9.37 -27.52
C LEU A 85 -2.80 -9.58 -28.40
#